data_AF-A0A8J4U6Y4-F1
#
_entry.id   AF-A0A8J4U6Y4-F1
#
_cell.length_a   1.000
_cell.length_b   1.000
_cell.length_c   1.000
_cell.angle_alpha   90.00
_cell.angle_beta   90.00
_cell.angle_gamma   90.00
#
_symmetry.space_group_name_H-M   'P 1'
#
loop_
_entity.id
_entity.type
_entity.pdbx_description
1 polymer ?
#
loop_
_entity_poly.entity_id
_entity_poly.type
_entity_poly.pdbx_seq_one_letter_code
_entity_poly.pdbx_strand_id
1 'polypeptide(L)'
;KKKKDIFVDQSDREWTDDERMKMKNSAVQTELDQASLQHKDQQLEDYKRQIVNKDTELGNREKIMEEKDAQLKDRNTTLEKTSKELEERDRALHERDQQLKLKDTQIQETQIQVEEKENRLVEKEKELNEKNEELKILKERLETNEKTLSERDAVLMETNNKLQHATEQVKEKISQLENMKKLLSEKETQLKNTDKELETSNNKLETLGQELQDKKRQLQEMMIVLEQQKTELAEKNQQLEEKERRLTERETQLMERDKQLQEHTDPDSSAPIRRRNSKECESPNMGGESSSPHSPVPVPVAELRLVLLGRTGSGKSAAGNTILSREERNQTATSTATSTSTQQSESTQGEVAGRKVTVVDTPDLFSPGLSLEKLRQDVGLCVHLSAPGPHAFLLVIPVKQPTGEERGMLEKMEEIFGERCWRNTMIIFSVTDELQEKNIKNWIQSGDKEIQRLLQKCANRFHCINIKESADGSQVSELLVKIEKMVEVSSEKFYSSEIYLETESQIRAIETKILKAREDKKMREEMEVKEKIDKEVQDSLRKIEGVIQEHEGDIRQLNDRTTKLKRKMKEERDEEKKRELERELKQEVERRTAMEEKVKKLKEMRERERREMEERHQQEMEEIREVYEGE
;
A
#
# COMPACT_ATOMS: atom_id res chain seq x y z
N LYS A 1 -79.16 162.54 17.52
CA LYS A 1 -78.97 163.98 17.17
C LYS A 1 -80.36 164.55 16.89
N LYS A 2 -80.89 165.46 17.74
CA LYS A 2 -82.34 165.88 17.80
C LYS A 2 -83.29 164.75 18.26
N LYS A 3 -84.49 165.00 18.83
CA LYS A 3 -85.00 166.09 19.74
C LYS A 3 -86.42 165.69 20.25
N LYS A 4 -86.97 166.42 21.23
CA LYS A 4 -88.34 166.36 21.80
C LYS A 4 -88.58 165.24 22.82
N ASP A 5 -89.19 165.45 24.00
CA ASP A 5 -90.12 166.48 24.55
C ASP A 5 -91.63 166.16 24.37
N ILE A 6 -92.13 165.16 25.11
CA ILE A 6 -93.54 164.81 25.45
C ILE A 6 -93.46 164.02 26.78
N PHE A 7 -94.06 164.31 27.94
CA PHE A 7 -94.92 165.40 28.45
C PHE A 7 -96.46 165.29 28.24
N VAL A 8 -97.23 165.35 29.34
CA VAL A 8 -98.70 165.08 29.49
C VAL A 8 -99.02 163.57 29.31
N ASP A 9 -99.90 162.91 30.09
CA ASP A 9 -100.94 163.39 31.03
C ASP A 9 -100.96 162.69 32.41
N GLN A 10 -101.80 163.23 33.30
CA GLN A 10 -102.14 162.71 34.62
C GLN A 10 -102.99 161.43 34.52
N SER A 11 -102.50 160.34 35.09
CA SER A 11 -103.31 159.18 35.49
C SER A 11 -102.47 158.36 36.47
N ASP A 12 -102.83 158.38 37.76
CA ASP A 12 -102.06 157.72 38.80
C ASP A 12 -102.01 156.20 38.63
N ARG A 13 -100.95 155.75 37.96
CA ARG A 13 -100.46 154.38 37.99
C ARG A 13 -99.01 154.45 38.42
N GLU A 14 -98.75 154.10 39.66
CA GLU A 14 -97.39 153.95 40.18
C GLU A 14 -96.66 152.88 39.35
N TRP A 15 -95.63 153.29 38.60
CA TRP A 15 -94.75 152.38 37.86
C TRP A 15 -93.59 151.94 38.76
N THR A 16 -93.24 150.66 38.67
CA THR A 16 -92.30 149.99 39.59
C THR A 16 -90.83 150.14 39.16
N ASP A 17 -89.90 149.91 40.10
CA ASP A 17 -88.44 150.12 39.94
C ASP A 17 -87.75 149.35 38.79
N ASP A 18 -88.41 148.36 38.20
CA ASP A 18 -87.88 147.40 37.23
C ASP A 18 -87.25 148.04 35.97
N GLU A 19 -87.75 149.19 35.50
CA GLU A 19 -87.24 149.82 34.28
C GLU A 19 -85.85 150.46 34.46
N ARG A 20 -85.54 151.00 35.65
CA ARG A 20 -84.31 151.76 35.88
C ARG A 20 -83.06 150.87 35.97
N MET A 21 -83.23 149.58 36.26
CA MET A 21 -82.16 148.57 36.26
C MET A 21 -81.58 148.33 34.85
N LYS A 22 -82.43 148.30 33.82
CA LYS A 22 -82.11 147.65 32.54
C LYS A 22 -81.01 148.36 31.74
N MET A 23 -80.95 149.69 31.80
CA MET A 23 -80.00 150.48 31.00
C MET A 23 -78.54 150.41 31.49
N LYS A 24 -78.28 150.37 32.80
CA LYS A 24 -76.89 150.32 33.31
C LYS A 24 -76.19 149.00 32.97
N ASN A 25 -76.94 147.90 32.93
CA ASN A 25 -76.40 146.58 32.61
C ASN A 25 -75.86 146.50 31.16
N SER A 26 -76.43 147.26 30.22
CA SER A 26 -76.07 147.15 28.80
C SER A 26 -74.68 147.69 28.44
N ALA A 27 -74.19 148.73 29.11
CA ALA A 27 -72.86 149.31 28.79
C ALA A 27 -71.72 148.48 29.41
N VAL A 28 -71.93 147.98 30.63
CA VAL A 28 -71.01 147.06 31.31
C VAL A 28 -70.83 145.78 30.49
N GLN A 29 -71.90 145.28 29.87
CA GLN A 29 -71.86 144.08 29.02
C GLN A 29 -70.85 144.22 27.87
N THR A 30 -70.83 145.35 27.15
CA THR A 30 -69.96 145.51 25.97
C THR A 30 -68.47 145.54 26.28
N GLU A 31 -68.04 146.09 27.42
CA GLU A 31 -66.63 146.01 27.84
C GLU A 31 -66.27 144.59 28.32
N LEU A 32 -67.21 143.91 28.98
CA LEU A 32 -67.09 142.49 29.35
C LEU A 32 -66.89 141.60 28.11
N ASP A 33 -67.67 141.86 27.05
CA ASP A 33 -67.63 141.11 25.79
C ASP A 33 -66.31 141.31 25.05
N GLN A 34 -65.78 142.55 25.00
CA GLN A 34 -64.50 142.82 24.32
C GLN A 34 -63.29 142.26 25.08
N ALA A 35 -63.30 142.32 26.42
CA ALA A 35 -62.31 141.63 27.26
C ALA A 35 -62.42 140.09 27.10
N SER A 36 -63.64 139.55 27.00
CA SER A 36 -63.88 138.13 26.70
C SER A 36 -63.33 137.73 25.32
N LEU A 37 -63.35 138.63 24.34
CA LEU A 37 -62.84 138.39 22.99
C LEU A 37 -61.30 138.34 22.98
N GLN A 38 -60.62 139.31 23.61
CA GLN A 38 -59.15 139.26 23.76
C GLN A 38 -58.68 138.04 24.57
N HIS A 39 -59.44 137.65 25.61
CA HIS A 39 -59.17 136.42 26.36
C HIS A 39 -59.29 135.17 25.47
N LYS A 40 -60.31 135.10 24.59
CA LYS A 40 -60.48 134.00 23.62
C LYS A 40 -59.37 133.96 22.58
N ASP A 41 -58.90 135.11 22.10
CA ASP A 41 -57.79 135.19 21.13
C ASP A 41 -56.46 134.75 21.76
N GLN A 42 -56.18 135.15 23.01
CA GLN A 42 -55.01 134.65 23.75
C GLN A 42 -55.11 133.14 24.01
N GLN A 43 -56.29 132.64 24.42
CA GLN A 43 -56.53 131.20 24.53
C GLN A 43 -56.33 130.48 23.19
N LEU A 44 -56.70 131.08 22.06
CA LEU A 44 -56.49 130.54 20.71
C LEU A 44 -55.01 130.44 20.35
N GLU A 45 -54.19 131.45 20.66
CA GLU A 45 -52.73 131.37 20.46
C GLU A 45 -52.05 130.37 21.40
N ASP A 46 -52.51 130.27 22.65
CA ASP A 46 -52.03 129.26 23.59
C ASP A 46 -52.42 127.84 23.15
N TYR A 47 -53.63 127.65 22.59
CA TYR A 47 -54.03 126.39 21.95
C TYR A 47 -53.20 126.09 20.69
N LYS A 48 -52.91 127.07 19.83
CA LYS A 48 -52.02 126.88 18.67
C LYS A 48 -50.63 126.45 19.09
N ARG A 49 -50.05 127.08 20.14
CA ARG A 49 -48.77 126.66 20.72
C ARG A 49 -48.83 125.24 21.29
N GLN A 50 -49.91 124.87 21.98
CA GLN A 50 -50.11 123.51 22.46
C GLN A 50 -50.26 122.48 21.32
N ILE A 51 -50.87 122.86 20.19
CA ILE A 51 -50.96 122.02 18.99
C ILE A 51 -49.57 121.82 18.39
N VAL A 52 -48.80 122.88 18.10
CA VAL A 52 -47.43 122.76 17.55
C VAL A 52 -46.50 121.97 18.47
N ASN A 53 -46.62 122.13 19.79
CA ASN A 53 -45.87 121.33 20.75
C ASN A 53 -46.28 119.85 20.71
N LYS A 54 -47.58 119.54 20.54
CA LYS A 54 -48.07 118.16 20.37
C LYS A 54 -47.65 117.56 19.02
N ASP A 55 -47.66 118.33 17.94
CA ASP A 55 -47.24 117.88 16.61
C ASP A 55 -45.74 117.56 16.58
N THR A 56 -44.91 118.36 17.25
CA THR A 56 -43.47 118.06 17.41
C THR A 56 -43.22 116.90 18.37
N GLU A 57 -44.01 116.74 19.44
CA GLU A 57 -44.05 115.54 20.28
C GLU A 57 -44.48 114.27 19.50
N LEU A 58 -45.43 114.39 18.57
CA LEU A 58 -45.91 113.30 17.72
C LEU A 58 -44.84 112.90 16.69
N GLY A 59 -44.27 113.85 15.94
CA GLY A 59 -43.20 113.57 14.98
C GLY A 59 -41.91 113.03 15.63
N ASN A 60 -41.66 113.33 16.91
CA ASN A 60 -40.59 112.69 17.69
C ASN A 60 -40.97 111.26 18.11
N ARG A 61 -42.23 110.99 18.50
CA ARG A 61 -42.71 109.62 18.78
C ARG A 61 -42.73 108.76 17.51
N GLU A 62 -43.08 109.34 16.36
CA GLU A 62 -43.10 108.69 15.05
C GLU A 62 -41.70 108.20 14.65
N LYS A 63 -40.69 109.05 14.72
CA LYS A 63 -39.28 108.64 14.51
C LYS A 63 -38.81 107.54 15.45
N ILE A 64 -39.24 107.58 16.73
CA ILE A 64 -38.93 106.52 17.71
C ILE A 64 -39.66 105.21 17.36
N MET A 65 -40.82 105.26 16.70
CA MET A 65 -41.49 104.08 16.16
C MET A 65 -40.77 103.56 14.90
N GLU A 66 -40.42 104.42 13.95
CA GLU A 66 -39.63 104.05 12.76
C GLU A 66 -38.31 103.37 13.12
N GLU A 67 -37.57 103.91 14.10
CA GLU A 67 -36.33 103.31 14.60
C GLU A 67 -36.59 101.93 15.24
N LYS A 68 -37.65 101.79 16.03
CA LYS A 68 -38.03 100.50 16.64
C LYS A 68 -38.48 99.48 15.62
N ASP A 69 -39.22 99.87 14.60
CA ASP A 69 -39.68 98.98 13.53
C ASP A 69 -38.49 98.52 12.65
N ALA A 70 -37.51 99.40 12.42
CA ALA A 70 -36.23 99.03 11.83
C ALA A 70 -35.45 98.02 12.70
N GLN A 71 -35.32 98.28 14.01
CA GLN A 71 -34.68 97.35 14.96
C GLN A 71 -35.41 96.01 15.06
N LEU A 72 -36.75 96.01 15.05
CA LEU A 72 -37.57 94.78 15.04
C LEU A 72 -37.36 93.99 13.76
N LYS A 73 -37.29 94.64 12.60
CA LYS A 73 -37.02 94.01 11.30
C LYS A 73 -35.63 93.35 11.27
N ASP A 74 -34.59 94.05 11.74
CA ASP A 74 -33.23 93.48 11.81
C ASP A 74 -33.16 92.28 12.77
N ARG A 75 -33.84 92.38 13.93
CA ARG A 75 -33.98 91.25 14.86
C ARG A 75 -34.76 90.09 14.24
N ASN A 76 -35.80 90.33 13.46
CA ASN A 76 -36.56 89.27 12.80
C ASN A 76 -35.72 88.55 11.74
N THR A 77 -34.99 89.27 10.88
CA THR A 77 -34.09 88.63 9.90
C THR A 77 -32.93 87.89 10.56
N THR A 78 -32.52 88.32 11.76
CA THR A 78 -31.52 87.59 12.57
C THR A 78 -32.11 86.30 13.15
N LEU A 79 -33.34 86.35 13.69
CA LEU A 79 -34.06 85.17 14.17
C LEU A 79 -34.34 84.15 13.06
N GLU A 80 -34.73 84.61 11.86
CA GLU A 80 -34.92 83.75 10.69
C GLU A 80 -33.64 83.04 10.26
N LYS A 81 -32.47 83.70 10.38
CA LYS A 81 -31.16 83.07 10.15
C LYS A 81 -30.88 82.02 11.21
N THR A 82 -31.03 82.36 12.50
CA THR A 82 -30.75 81.40 13.58
C THR A 82 -31.73 80.21 13.61
N SER A 83 -32.97 80.38 13.14
CA SER A 83 -33.93 79.26 12.96
C SER A 83 -33.41 78.28 11.92
N LYS A 84 -33.05 78.77 10.72
CA LYS A 84 -32.52 77.91 9.64
C LYS A 84 -31.22 77.21 10.04
N GLU A 85 -30.34 77.93 10.73
CA GLU A 85 -29.11 77.39 11.32
C GLU A 85 -29.37 76.30 12.39
N LEU A 86 -30.51 76.34 13.08
CA LEU A 86 -30.91 75.34 14.07
C LEU A 86 -31.59 74.13 13.39
N GLU A 87 -32.46 74.37 12.42
CA GLU A 87 -33.06 73.36 11.53
C GLU A 87 -31.99 72.57 10.72
N GLU A 88 -30.84 73.18 10.41
CA GLU A 88 -29.69 72.50 9.81
C GLU A 88 -28.93 71.64 10.83
N ARG A 89 -28.74 72.14 12.06
CA ARG A 89 -28.11 71.36 13.14
C ARG A 89 -28.97 70.17 13.56
N ASP A 90 -30.28 70.32 13.67
CA ASP A 90 -31.20 69.24 14.02
C ASP A 90 -31.23 68.14 12.94
N ARG A 91 -31.18 68.51 11.65
CA ARG A 91 -31.02 67.55 10.55
C ARG A 91 -29.69 66.80 10.63
N ALA A 92 -28.58 67.51 10.90
CA ALA A 92 -27.26 66.90 11.03
C ALA A 92 -27.15 65.99 12.28
N LEU A 93 -27.82 66.33 13.38
CA LEU A 93 -27.93 65.46 14.55
C LEU A 93 -28.74 64.20 14.23
N HIS A 94 -29.89 64.35 13.57
CA HIS A 94 -30.73 63.22 13.18
C HIS A 94 -29.99 62.24 12.24
N GLU A 95 -29.20 62.74 11.28
CA GLU A 95 -28.37 61.89 10.43
C GLU A 95 -27.30 61.14 11.23
N ARG A 96 -26.65 61.81 12.20
CA ARG A 96 -25.67 61.17 13.09
C ARG A 96 -26.31 60.09 13.97
N ASP A 97 -27.52 60.30 14.47
CA ASP A 97 -28.27 59.30 15.24
C ASP A 97 -28.64 58.08 14.39
N GLN A 98 -28.94 58.25 13.10
CA GLN A 98 -29.12 57.13 12.17
C GLN A 98 -27.80 56.38 11.94
N GLN A 99 -26.69 57.09 11.72
CA GLN A 99 -25.36 56.49 11.54
C GLN A 99 -24.87 55.75 12.81
N LEU A 100 -25.22 56.22 14.01
CA LEU A 100 -24.93 55.54 15.27
C LEU A 100 -25.70 54.22 15.37
N LYS A 101 -27.04 54.23 15.18
CA LYS A 101 -27.87 53.02 15.21
C LYS A 101 -27.41 51.94 14.22
N LEU A 102 -26.95 52.34 13.04
CA LEU A 102 -26.38 51.42 12.06
C LEU A 102 -25.07 50.78 12.58
N LYS A 103 -24.20 51.55 13.23
CA LYS A 103 -22.96 51.04 13.85
C LYS A 103 -23.23 50.17 15.06
N ASP A 104 -24.19 50.51 15.91
CA ASP A 104 -24.59 49.69 17.05
C ASP A 104 -25.09 48.31 16.58
N THR A 105 -25.83 48.27 15.47
CA THR A 105 -26.29 47.04 14.82
C THR A 105 -25.10 46.21 14.28
N GLN A 106 -24.15 46.84 13.58
CA GLN A 106 -22.92 46.18 13.10
C GLN A 106 -22.03 45.67 14.23
N ILE A 107 -21.97 46.37 15.37
CA ILE A 107 -21.27 45.92 16.57
C ILE A 107 -21.96 44.66 17.13
N GLN A 108 -23.29 44.65 17.22
CA GLN A 108 -24.03 43.46 17.67
C GLN A 108 -23.82 42.25 16.73
N GLU A 109 -23.91 42.44 15.41
CA GLU A 109 -23.62 41.40 14.42
C GLU A 109 -22.19 40.84 14.55
N THR A 110 -21.19 41.70 14.71
CA THR A 110 -19.79 41.26 14.87
C THR A 110 -19.55 40.58 16.21
N GLN A 111 -20.25 40.98 17.27
CA GLN A 111 -20.14 40.37 18.60
C GLN A 111 -20.72 38.95 18.61
N ILE A 112 -21.88 38.73 17.98
CA ILE A 112 -22.45 37.39 17.76
C ILE A 112 -21.46 36.51 16.96
N GLN A 113 -20.88 37.06 15.89
CA GLN A 113 -19.87 36.35 15.09
C GLN A 113 -18.54 36.09 15.83
N VAL A 114 -18.27 36.73 16.96
CA VAL A 114 -17.12 36.41 17.83
C VAL A 114 -17.52 35.29 18.78
N GLU A 115 -18.68 35.40 19.43
CA GLU A 115 -19.22 34.37 20.34
C GLU A 115 -19.40 33.02 19.62
N GLU A 116 -19.89 33.00 18.38
CA GLU A 116 -19.94 31.79 17.53
C GLU A 116 -18.54 31.18 17.27
N LYS A 117 -17.51 32.01 17.12
CA LYS A 117 -16.13 31.55 16.88
C LYS A 117 -15.46 31.05 18.15
N GLU A 118 -15.73 31.69 19.29
CA GLU A 118 -15.25 31.25 20.61
C GLU A 118 -15.85 29.90 20.98
N ASN A 119 -17.17 29.72 20.83
CA ASN A 119 -17.82 28.43 21.04
C ASN A 119 -17.23 27.32 20.15
N ARG A 120 -16.97 27.61 18.86
CA ARG A 120 -16.32 26.67 17.92
C ARG A 120 -14.84 26.42 18.20
N LEU A 121 -14.16 27.29 18.95
CA LEU A 121 -12.80 27.06 19.44
C LEU A 121 -12.81 26.14 20.66
N VAL A 122 -13.73 26.36 21.61
CA VAL A 122 -13.92 25.50 22.79
C VAL A 122 -14.30 24.06 22.38
N GLU A 123 -15.18 23.90 21.39
CA GLU A 123 -15.54 22.59 20.83
C GLU A 123 -14.32 21.86 20.25
N LYS A 124 -13.49 22.57 19.46
CA LYS A 124 -12.25 22.02 18.91
C LYS A 124 -11.16 21.74 19.94
N GLU A 125 -11.09 22.53 21.01
CA GLU A 125 -10.17 22.28 22.12
C GLU A 125 -10.57 21.00 22.88
N LYS A 126 -11.89 20.74 23.01
CA LYS A 126 -12.40 19.48 23.53
C LYS A 126 -12.07 18.30 22.60
N GLU A 127 -12.32 18.40 21.29
CA GLU A 127 -11.92 17.37 20.30
C GLU A 127 -10.42 17.06 20.36
N LEU A 128 -9.58 18.09 20.48
CA LEU A 128 -8.13 17.97 20.56
C LEU A 128 -7.69 17.25 21.84
N ASN A 129 -8.31 17.57 22.98
CA ASN A 129 -8.02 16.91 24.25
C ASN A 129 -8.47 15.45 24.27
N GLU A 130 -9.63 15.12 23.67
CA GLU A 130 -10.08 13.74 23.49
C GLU A 130 -9.08 12.93 22.65
N LYS A 131 -8.62 13.48 21.52
CA LYS A 131 -7.60 12.83 20.67
C LYS A 131 -6.20 12.74 21.30
N ASN A 132 -5.85 13.67 22.19
CA ASN A 132 -4.59 13.59 22.94
C ASN A 132 -4.58 12.40 23.92
N GLU A 133 -5.71 12.11 24.56
CA GLU A 133 -5.84 10.95 25.46
C GLU A 133 -5.94 9.63 24.68
N GLU A 134 -6.62 9.59 23.53
CA GLU A 134 -6.55 8.45 22.59
C GLU A 134 -5.11 8.16 22.17
N LEU A 135 -4.36 9.19 21.78
CA LEU A 135 -2.97 9.07 21.33
C LEU A 135 -2.02 8.60 22.45
N LYS A 136 -2.31 8.95 23.70
CA LYS A 136 -1.62 8.43 24.90
C LYS A 136 -1.92 6.94 25.11
N ILE A 137 -3.18 6.52 25.07
CA ILE A 137 -3.57 5.10 25.17
C ILE A 137 -2.92 4.27 24.06
N LEU A 138 -2.84 4.82 22.83
CA LEU A 138 -2.15 4.18 21.71
C LEU A 138 -0.63 4.05 21.93
N LYS A 139 0.04 5.01 22.59
CA LYS A 139 1.46 4.89 22.97
C LYS A 139 1.70 3.82 24.03
N GLU A 140 0.87 3.77 25.07
CA GLU A 140 0.94 2.73 26.11
C GLU A 140 0.71 1.33 25.51
N ARG A 141 -0.17 1.23 24.49
CA ARG A 141 -0.38 0.01 23.70
C ARG A 141 0.79 -0.33 22.77
N LEU A 142 1.50 0.66 22.23
CA LEU A 142 2.71 0.44 21.43
C LEU A 142 3.83 -0.14 22.31
N GLU A 143 4.12 0.52 23.44
CA GLU A 143 5.20 0.11 24.37
C GLU A 143 4.97 -1.29 24.96
N THR A 144 3.70 -1.68 25.17
CA THR A 144 3.35 -3.05 25.57
C THR A 144 3.50 -4.06 24.42
N ASN A 145 3.10 -3.71 23.19
CA ASN A 145 3.33 -4.56 22.03
C ASN A 145 4.84 -4.80 21.79
N GLU A 146 5.67 -3.75 21.84
CA GLU A 146 7.14 -3.83 21.68
C GLU A 146 7.78 -4.79 22.68
N LYS A 147 7.36 -4.76 23.94
CA LYS A 147 7.81 -5.72 24.97
C LYS A 147 7.43 -7.16 24.59
N THR A 148 6.20 -7.42 24.14
CA THR A 148 5.80 -8.76 23.69
C THR A 148 6.45 -9.20 22.38
N LEU A 149 7.04 -8.30 21.59
CA LEU A 149 7.86 -8.65 20.42
C LEU A 149 9.26 -9.07 20.89
N SER A 150 9.91 -8.27 21.73
CA SER A 150 11.21 -8.62 22.34
C SER A 150 11.18 -9.96 23.10
N GLU A 151 10.10 -10.25 23.83
CA GLU A 151 9.88 -11.56 24.46
C GLU A 151 9.76 -12.71 23.44
N ARG A 152 9.08 -12.50 22.30
CA ARG A 152 8.98 -13.49 21.22
C ARG A 152 10.32 -13.70 20.52
N ASP A 153 11.08 -12.65 20.26
CA ASP A 153 12.39 -12.72 19.62
C ASP A 153 13.41 -13.49 20.48
N ALA A 154 13.37 -13.29 21.81
CA ALA A 154 14.15 -14.07 22.75
C ALA A 154 13.80 -15.57 22.72
N VAL A 155 12.50 -15.92 22.65
CA VAL A 155 12.04 -17.31 22.49
C VAL A 155 12.44 -17.89 21.14
N LEU A 156 12.32 -17.13 20.05
CA LEU A 156 12.76 -17.53 18.72
C LEU A 156 14.27 -17.83 18.71
N MET A 157 15.09 -16.95 19.30
CA MET A 157 16.53 -17.17 19.45
C MET A 157 16.85 -18.46 20.23
N GLU A 158 16.13 -18.73 21.33
CA GLU A 158 16.30 -19.96 22.10
C GLU A 158 15.93 -21.22 21.27
N THR A 159 14.84 -21.16 20.48
CA THR A 159 14.44 -22.28 19.60
C THR A 159 15.42 -22.49 18.45
N ASN A 160 15.98 -21.42 17.87
CA ASN A 160 17.00 -21.51 16.82
C ASN A 160 18.29 -22.16 17.36
N ASN A 161 18.74 -21.78 18.55
CA ASN A 161 19.90 -22.39 19.21
C ASN A 161 19.67 -23.90 19.46
N LYS A 162 18.47 -24.30 19.88
CA LYS A 162 18.08 -25.73 20.02
C LYS A 162 18.09 -26.45 18.67
N LEU A 163 17.61 -25.82 17.60
CA LEU A 163 17.59 -26.38 16.24
C LEU A 163 19.01 -26.53 15.66
N GLN A 164 19.90 -25.57 15.87
CA GLN A 164 21.31 -25.67 15.49
C GLN A 164 22.00 -26.84 16.21
N HIS A 165 21.80 -26.99 17.52
CA HIS A 165 22.36 -28.11 18.27
C HIS A 165 21.84 -29.47 17.79
N ALA A 166 20.53 -29.58 17.52
CA ALA A 166 19.94 -30.78 16.93
C ALA A 166 20.50 -31.09 15.53
N THR A 167 20.75 -30.06 14.72
CA THR A 167 21.35 -30.18 13.38
C THR A 167 22.78 -30.72 13.47
N GLU A 168 23.58 -30.27 14.43
CA GLU A 168 24.95 -30.76 14.62
C GLU A 168 24.98 -32.23 15.08
N GLN A 169 24.08 -32.63 15.98
CA GLN A 169 23.91 -34.05 16.35
C GLN A 169 23.53 -34.93 15.15
N VAL A 170 22.77 -34.39 14.18
CA VAL A 170 22.42 -35.12 12.94
C VAL A 170 23.64 -35.27 12.02
N LYS A 171 24.47 -34.23 11.86
CA LYS A 171 25.74 -34.32 11.11
C LYS A 171 26.68 -35.37 11.72
N GLU A 172 26.81 -35.39 13.04
CA GLU A 172 27.66 -36.37 13.74
C GLU A 172 27.19 -37.81 13.45
N LYS A 173 25.87 -38.06 13.55
CA LYS A 173 25.28 -39.37 13.23
C LYS A 173 25.43 -39.76 11.76
N ILE A 174 25.39 -38.80 10.82
CA ILE A 174 25.68 -39.06 9.40
C ILE A 174 27.14 -39.51 9.22
N SER A 175 28.10 -38.81 9.83
CA SER A 175 29.52 -39.20 9.82
C SER A 175 29.75 -40.59 10.45
N GLN A 176 29.09 -40.90 11.57
CA GLN A 176 29.13 -42.24 12.17
C GLN A 176 28.60 -43.32 11.21
N LEU A 177 27.49 -43.06 10.50
CA LEU A 177 26.92 -43.97 9.51
C LEU A 177 27.81 -44.15 8.27
N GLU A 178 28.51 -43.10 7.81
CA GLU A 178 29.47 -43.19 6.71
C GLU A 178 30.68 -44.06 7.07
N ASN A 179 31.21 -43.90 8.29
CA ASN A 179 32.26 -44.76 8.81
C ASN A 179 31.80 -46.23 8.93
N MET A 180 30.56 -46.47 9.39
CA MET A 180 29.99 -47.83 9.41
C MET A 180 29.80 -48.43 8.00
N LYS A 181 29.35 -47.64 7.01
CA LYS A 181 29.25 -48.08 5.59
C LYS A 181 30.61 -48.47 5.03
N LYS A 182 31.67 -47.71 5.33
CA LYS A 182 33.04 -48.03 4.91
C LYS A 182 33.50 -49.36 5.53
N LEU A 183 33.31 -49.55 6.82
CA LEU A 183 33.66 -50.80 7.52
C LEU A 183 32.88 -52.02 6.99
N LEU A 184 31.61 -51.85 6.62
CA LEU A 184 30.82 -52.88 5.95
C LEU A 184 31.40 -53.24 4.57
N SER A 185 31.76 -52.25 3.75
CA SER A 185 32.42 -52.48 2.45
C SER A 185 33.75 -53.23 2.60
N GLU A 186 34.57 -52.85 3.59
CA GLU A 186 35.80 -53.58 3.92
C GLU A 186 35.51 -55.04 4.32
N LYS A 187 34.46 -55.30 5.11
CA LYS A 187 34.04 -56.65 5.48
C LYS A 187 33.49 -57.47 4.31
N GLU A 188 32.75 -56.86 3.39
CA GLU A 188 32.34 -57.52 2.15
C GLU A 188 33.53 -57.93 1.28
N THR A 189 34.57 -57.11 1.18
CA THR A 189 35.78 -57.49 0.42
C THR A 189 36.56 -58.62 1.10
N GLN A 190 36.54 -58.71 2.43
CA GLN A 190 37.13 -59.83 3.17
C GLN A 190 36.35 -61.13 2.90
N LEU A 191 35.01 -61.09 2.96
CA LEU A 191 34.16 -62.25 2.63
C LEU A 191 34.38 -62.73 1.18
N LYS A 192 34.35 -61.81 0.20
CA LYS A 192 34.62 -62.10 -1.23
C LYS A 192 36.02 -62.65 -1.51
N ASN A 193 36.95 -62.58 -0.56
CA ASN A 193 38.25 -63.22 -0.65
C ASN A 193 38.27 -64.59 0.04
N THR A 194 37.65 -64.74 1.23
CA THR A 194 37.50 -66.06 1.87
C THR A 194 36.66 -67.02 1.03
N ASP A 195 35.66 -66.53 0.30
CA ASP A 195 34.85 -67.34 -0.62
C ASP A 195 35.70 -67.95 -1.74
N LYS A 196 36.66 -67.17 -2.30
CA LYS A 196 37.62 -67.65 -3.30
C LYS A 196 38.63 -68.64 -2.70
N GLU A 197 39.09 -68.41 -1.47
CA GLU A 197 39.98 -69.35 -0.78
C GLU A 197 39.27 -70.69 -0.54
N LEU A 198 37.99 -70.67 -0.17
CA LEU A 198 37.13 -71.85 -0.08
C LEU A 198 36.92 -72.51 -1.44
N GLU A 199 36.61 -71.76 -2.50
CA GLU A 199 36.48 -72.26 -3.88
C GLU A 199 37.75 -72.98 -4.35
N THR A 200 38.92 -72.36 -4.22
CA THR A 200 40.20 -73.02 -4.59
C THR A 200 40.53 -74.22 -3.71
N SER A 201 39.97 -74.31 -2.50
CA SER A 201 40.15 -75.46 -1.59
C SER A 201 39.17 -76.59 -1.94
N ASN A 202 37.94 -76.27 -2.34
CA ASN A 202 36.96 -77.22 -2.83
C ASN A 202 37.42 -77.86 -4.15
N ASN A 203 37.96 -77.07 -5.08
CA ASN A 203 38.48 -77.58 -6.35
C ASN A 203 39.69 -78.53 -6.15
N LYS A 204 40.52 -78.29 -5.12
CA LYS A 204 41.57 -79.25 -4.71
C LYS A 204 40.98 -80.55 -4.14
N LEU A 205 39.94 -80.45 -3.31
CA LEU A 205 39.25 -81.62 -2.76
C LEU A 205 38.56 -82.45 -3.86
N GLU A 206 37.98 -81.81 -4.87
CA GLU A 206 37.41 -82.48 -6.04
C GLU A 206 38.50 -83.19 -6.87
N THR A 207 39.64 -82.54 -7.10
CA THR A 207 40.81 -83.15 -7.77
C THR A 207 41.31 -84.39 -7.02
N LEU A 208 41.49 -84.29 -5.69
CA LEU A 208 41.89 -85.42 -4.83
C LEU A 208 40.83 -86.53 -4.78
N GLY A 209 39.54 -86.16 -4.85
CA GLY A 209 38.43 -87.11 -4.98
C GLY A 209 38.51 -87.90 -6.29
N GLN A 210 38.86 -87.23 -7.39
CA GLN A 210 39.06 -87.86 -8.69
C GLN A 210 40.27 -88.81 -8.68
N GLU A 211 41.42 -88.39 -8.14
CA GLU A 211 42.59 -89.27 -7.94
C GLU A 211 42.27 -90.52 -7.10
N LEU A 212 41.40 -90.37 -6.08
CA LEU A 212 40.98 -91.49 -5.23
C LEU A 212 40.08 -92.47 -5.98
N GLN A 213 39.18 -91.99 -6.85
CA GLN A 213 38.38 -92.86 -7.73
C GLN A 213 39.26 -93.56 -8.78
N ASP A 214 40.28 -92.88 -9.31
CA ASP A 214 41.23 -93.49 -10.25
C ASP A 214 42.05 -94.60 -9.60
N LYS A 215 42.58 -94.39 -8.38
CA LYS A 215 43.26 -95.46 -7.63
C LYS A 215 42.32 -96.59 -7.22
N LYS A 216 41.05 -96.29 -6.93
CA LYS A 216 40.03 -97.32 -6.67
C LYS A 216 39.75 -98.17 -7.92
N ARG A 217 39.67 -97.56 -9.10
CA ARG A 217 39.56 -98.24 -10.40
C ARG A 217 40.77 -99.12 -10.69
N GLN A 218 41.99 -98.59 -10.51
CA GLN A 218 43.24 -99.37 -10.65
C GLN A 218 43.27 -100.59 -9.71
N LEU A 219 42.79 -100.43 -8.46
CA LEU A 219 42.65 -101.55 -7.51
C LEU A 219 41.61 -102.58 -7.97
N GLN A 220 40.49 -102.16 -8.55
CA GLN A 220 39.49 -103.07 -9.11
C GLN A 220 40.03 -103.83 -10.34
N GLU A 221 40.73 -103.15 -11.24
CA GLU A 221 41.40 -103.76 -12.40
C GLU A 221 42.46 -104.77 -11.95
N MET A 222 43.32 -104.41 -10.99
CA MET A 222 44.33 -105.32 -10.42
C MET A 222 43.69 -106.52 -9.69
N MET A 223 42.54 -106.34 -9.04
CA MET A 223 41.79 -107.44 -8.42
C MET A 223 41.21 -108.39 -9.48
N ILE A 224 40.70 -107.88 -10.61
CA ILE A 224 40.25 -108.71 -11.74
C ILE A 224 41.42 -109.50 -12.32
N VAL A 225 42.59 -108.88 -12.50
CA VAL A 225 43.81 -109.58 -12.97
C VAL A 225 44.27 -110.65 -11.99
N LEU A 226 44.19 -110.42 -10.68
CA LEU A 226 44.51 -111.43 -9.66
C LEU A 226 43.52 -112.62 -9.69
N GLU A 227 42.23 -112.38 -9.96
CA GLU A 227 41.24 -113.46 -10.09
C GLU A 227 41.40 -114.24 -11.43
N GLN A 228 41.82 -113.56 -12.50
CA GLN A 228 42.27 -114.20 -13.74
C GLN A 228 43.52 -115.05 -13.52
N GLN A 229 44.50 -114.58 -12.75
CA GLN A 229 45.69 -115.36 -12.41
C GLN A 229 45.37 -116.57 -11.52
N LYS A 230 44.43 -116.46 -10.57
CA LYS A 230 43.93 -117.63 -9.82
C LYS A 230 43.25 -118.66 -10.72
N THR A 231 42.44 -118.22 -11.68
CA THR A 231 41.73 -119.14 -12.59
C THR A 231 42.70 -119.82 -13.55
N GLU A 232 43.67 -119.09 -14.13
CA GLU A 232 44.79 -119.71 -14.84
C GLU A 232 45.58 -120.71 -13.97
N LEU A 233 45.83 -120.40 -12.69
CA LEU A 233 46.56 -121.29 -11.79
C LEU A 233 45.74 -122.56 -11.49
N ALA A 234 44.43 -122.44 -11.33
CA ALA A 234 43.52 -123.57 -11.16
C ALA A 234 43.47 -124.46 -12.42
N GLU A 235 43.37 -123.86 -13.61
CA GLU A 235 43.47 -124.59 -14.88
C GLU A 235 44.83 -125.27 -15.06
N LYS A 236 45.93 -124.59 -14.72
CA LYS A 236 47.29 -125.16 -14.77
C LYS A 236 47.47 -126.32 -13.78
N ASN A 237 46.87 -126.25 -12.59
CA ASN A 237 46.84 -127.36 -11.63
C ASN A 237 45.98 -128.52 -12.13
N GLN A 238 44.80 -128.25 -12.71
CA GLN A 238 43.95 -129.31 -13.30
C GLN A 238 44.65 -129.99 -14.49
N GLN A 239 45.38 -129.23 -15.31
CA GLN A 239 46.25 -129.77 -16.35
C GLN A 239 47.48 -130.51 -15.79
N LEU A 240 47.90 -130.24 -14.55
CA LEU A 240 48.96 -130.97 -13.87
C LEU A 240 48.44 -132.33 -13.39
N GLU A 241 47.29 -132.36 -12.70
CA GLU A 241 46.59 -133.59 -12.32
C GLU A 241 46.27 -134.46 -13.54
N GLU A 242 45.79 -133.87 -14.65
CA GLU A 242 45.57 -134.60 -15.89
C GLU A 242 46.87 -135.11 -16.51
N LYS A 243 47.99 -134.38 -16.36
CA LYS A 243 49.32 -134.85 -16.80
C LYS A 243 49.89 -135.95 -15.92
N GLU A 244 49.64 -135.96 -14.61
CA GLU A 244 50.01 -137.06 -13.71
C GLU A 244 49.17 -138.32 -13.98
N ARG A 245 47.89 -138.13 -14.26
CA ARG A 245 46.99 -139.21 -14.72
C ARG A 245 47.42 -139.76 -16.09
N ARG A 246 47.77 -138.88 -17.04
CA ARG A 246 48.35 -139.27 -18.33
C ARG A 246 49.78 -139.82 -18.20
N LEU A 247 50.53 -139.51 -17.13
CA LEU A 247 51.84 -140.12 -16.86
C LEU A 247 51.68 -141.56 -16.40
N THR A 248 50.77 -141.83 -15.46
CA THR A 248 50.47 -143.21 -15.01
C THR A 248 49.82 -144.06 -16.12
N GLU A 249 48.99 -143.46 -16.99
CA GLU A 249 48.53 -144.11 -18.24
C GLU A 249 49.67 -144.30 -19.27
N ARG A 250 50.67 -143.40 -19.32
CA ARG A 250 51.78 -143.48 -20.27
C ARG A 250 52.89 -144.42 -19.80
N GLU A 251 53.11 -144.58 -18.50
CA GLU A 251 53.98 -145.63 -17.93
C GLU A 251 53.41 -147.03 -18.22
N THR A 252 52.09 -147.20 -18.10
CA THR A 252 51.43 -148.46 -18.50
C THR A 252 51.42 -148.67 -20.02
N GLN A 253 51.34 -147.61 -20.84
CA GLN A 253 51.46 -147.72 -22.30
C GLN A 253 52.92 -147.82 -22.82
N LEU A 254 53.92 -147.43 -22.03
CA LEU A 254 55.35 -147.53 -22.38
C LEU A 254 55.90 -148.96 -22.27
N MET A 255 55.20 -149.89 -21.61
CA MET A 255 55.51 -151.32 -21.72
C MET A 255 55.08 -151.94 -23.06
N GLU A 256 54.15 -151.30 -23.79
CA GLU A 256 53.42 -151.91 -24.90
C GLU A 256 53.92 -151.47 -26.29
N ARG A 257 54.79 -150.44 -26.38
CA ARG A 257 55.12 -149.79 -27.67
C ARG A 257 56.57 -149.42 -27.90
N ASP A 258 57.47 -150.35 -27.60
CA ASP A 258 58.83 -150.39 -28.17
C ASP A 258 58.81 -150.79 -29.67
N LYS A 259 57.97 -150.10 -30.47
CA LYS A 259 57.69 -150.45 -31.88
C LYS A 259 57.15 -149.29 -32.72
N GLN A 260 58.07 -148.66 -33.46
CA GLN A 260 57.90 -148.02 -34.79
C GLN A 260 57.26 -146.61 -34.91
N LEU A 261 58.14 -145.59 -34.94
CA LEU A 261 58.41 -144.63 -36.06
C LEU A 261 57.30 -143.70 -36.68
N GLN A 262 57.47 -142.38 -36.42
CA GLN A 262 57.81 -141.29 -37.40
C GLN A 262 56.74 -140.49 -38.23
N GLU A 263 56.97 -139.15 -38.38
CA GLU A 263 56.34 -138.10 -39.26
C GLU A 263 54.89 -137.59 -38.96
N HIS A 264 54.36 -136.41 -39.42
CA HIS A 264 54.81 -135.37 -40.40
C HIS A 264 54.47 -133.87 -40.00
N THR A 265 54.10 -132.94 -40.93
CA THR A 265 54.53 -131.50 -40.91
C THR A 265 53.61 -130.40 -41.62
N ASP A 266 53.55 -129.15 -41.11
CA ASP A 266 53.22 -127.77 -41.70
C ASP A 266 51.83 -127.41 -42.35
N PRO A 267 51.45 -126.14 -42.77
CA PRO A 267 51.95 -124.71 -42.61
C PRO A 267 50.87 -123.59 -42.22
N ASP A 268 50.98 -122.29 -42.67
CA ASP A 268 50.49 -120.98 -42.05
C ASP A 268 50.04 -119.80 -43.05
N SER A 269 49.47 -118.61 -42.60
CA SER A 269 49.66 -117.17 -43.11
C SER A 269 48.53 -116.03 -42.96
N SER A 270 48.88 -114.72 -42.66
CA SER A 270 48.25 -113.35 -43.00
C SER A 270 47.03 -112.67 -42.22
N ALA A 271 46.55 -111.37 -42.33
CA ALA A 271 47.08 -109.95 -42.45
C ALA A 271 45.99 -108.75 -42.27
N PRO A 272 46.29 -107.41 -41.98
CA PRO A 272 45.28 -106.31 -41.58
C PRO A 272 45.45 -104.76 -41.98
N ILE A 273 44.55 -103.76 -41.58
CA ILE A 273 44.73 -102.23 -41.24
C ILE A 273 43.46 -101.19 -41.33
N ARG A 274 43.45 -99.89 -40.80
CA ARG A 274 42.32 -98.85 -40.49
C ARG A 274 42.78 -97.30 -40.38
N ARG A 275 42.09 -96.07 -40.17
CA ARG A 275 40.77 -95.27 -40.37
C ARG A 275 40.87 -93.64 -40.17
N ARG A 276 39.81 -92.75 -39.91
CA ARG A 276 39.77 -91.19 -39.91
C ARG A 276 38.68 -90.34 -39.05
N ASN A 277 38.67 -88.94 -39.00
CA ASN A 277 38.09 -87.78 -38.10
C ASN A 277 36.53 -87.36 -37.98
N SER A 278 35.88 -86.22 -37.45
CA SER A 278 35.97 -84.70 -37.04
C SER A 278 34.71 -84.16 -36.15
N LYS A 279 34.19 -82.91 -35.73
CA LYS A 279 34.26 -81.34 -35.57
C LYS A 279 32.99 -80.78 -34.70
N GLU A 280 32.44 -79.54 -34.33
CA GLU A 280 32.60 -78.00 -34.01
C GLU A 280 31.16 -77.32 -33.59
N CYS A 281 30.67 -76.06 -33.17
CA CYS A 281 30.89 -74.58 -32.73
C CYS A 281 29.53 -73.89 -32.10
N GLU A 282 29.09 -72.60 -31.74
CA GLU A 282 29.40 -71.08 -31.58
C GLU A 282 28.28 -70.12 -30.83
N SER A 283 28.30 -68.72 -30.72
CA SER A 283 27.45 -67.69 -29.88
C SER A 283 27.23 -66.18 -30.46
N PRO A 284 26.83 -64.93 -29.87
CA PRO A 284 26.12 -64.25 -28.66
C PRO A 284 25.26 -62.84 -28.84
N ASN A 285 24.94 -61.97 -27.77
CA ASN A 285 24.52 -60.44 -27.64
C ASN A 285 23.00 -59.86 -27.66
N MET A 286 22.43 -58.61 -27.36
CA MET A 286 22.56 -57.19 -26.70
C MET A 286 21.18 -56.30 -26.78
N GLY A 287 20.73 -55.04 -26.32
CA GLY A 287 20.99 -53.79 -25.45
C GLY A 287 20.04 -52.46 -25.67
N GLY A 288 19.81 -51.40 -24.77
CA GLY A 288 19.05 -50.04 -25.02
C GLY A 288 18.53 -48.99 -23.87
N GLU A 289 18.09 -47.69 -24.13
CA GLU A 289 17.59 -46.54 -23.18
C GLU A 289 16.70 -45.27 -23.75
N SER A 290 15.97 -44.44 -22.90
CA SER A 290 15.58 -42.92 -22.75
C SER A 290 14.77 -41.84 -23.68
N SER A 291 13.97 -40.89 -23.03
CA SER A 291 13.69 -39.34 -23.12
C SER A 291 12.79 -38.37 -24.06
N SER A 292 11.92 -37.46 -23.46
CA SER A 292 11.61 -35.93 -23.49
C SER A 292 10.73 -35.04 -24.55
N PRO A 293 10.58 -33.62 -24.56
CA PRO A 293 9.27 -32.79 -24.62
C PRO A 293 9.16 -31.38 -25.43
N HIS A 294 8.09 -30.49 -25.32
CA HIS A 294 8.06 -28.97 -25.61
C HIS A 294 6.71 -28.11 -25.37
N SER A 295 6.66 -26.75 -25.59
CA SER A 295 5.54 -25.72 -25.35
C SER A 295 5.68 -24.30 -26.04
N PRO A 296 4.64 -23.40 -26.26
CA PRO A 296 4.55 -21.96 -25.73
C PRO A 296 3.11 -21.21 -25.67
N VAL A 297 2.98 -19.85 -25.86
CA VAL A 297 1.86 -18.86 -25.47
C VAL A 297 1.64 -17.62 -26.46
N PRO A 298 0.51 -16.82 -26.45
CA PRO A 298 0.35 -15.51 -27.19
C PRO A 298 -0.26 -14.22 -26.48
N VAL A 299 -0.23 -13.09 -27.23
CA VAL A 299 -0.47 -11.59 -27.08
C VAL A 299 -1.78 -10.93 -26.46
N PRO A 300 -1.81 -9.58 -26.19
CA PRO A 300 -2.78 -8.88 -25.28
C PRO A 300 -3.95 -8.06 -25.92
N VAL A 301 -4.85 -7.53 -25.05
CA VAL A 301 -6.26 -7.16 -25.37
C VAL A 301 -6.85 -5.95 -24.60
N ALA A 302 -8.04 -5.46 -25.02
CA ALA A 302 -8.71 -4.24 -24.50
C ALA A 302 -9.49 -4.44 -23.18
N GLU A 303 -9.57 -3.41 -22.32
CA GLU A 303 -10.00 -3.56 -20.91
C GLU A 303 -11.46 -3.17 -20.59
N LEU A 304 -12.19 -4.13 -19.99
CA LEU A 304 -13.51 -3.95 -19.37
C LEU A 304 -13.42 -4.09 -17.84
N ARG A 305 -14.33 -3.43 -17.12
CA ARG A 305 -14.43 -3.44 -15.65
C ARG A 305 -15.88 -3.64 -15.23
N LEU A 306 -16.15 -4.67 -14.45
CA LEU A 306 -17.49 -5.14 -14.09
C LEU A 306 -17.60 -5.23 -12.57
N VAL A 307 -18.70 -4.75 -11.99
CA VAL A 307 -18.98 -4.85 -10.54
C VAL A 307 -20.19 -5.75 -10.33
N LEU A 308 -20.04 -6.83 -9.58
CA LEU A 308 -21.10 -7.79 -9.30
C LEU A 308 -21.85 -7.38 -8.02
N LEU A 309 -23.14 -7.05 -8.17
CA LEU A 309 -24.02 -6.65 -7.07
C LEU A 309 -25.14 -7.67 -6.88
N GLY A 310 -25.68 -7.77 -5.67
CA GLY A 310 -26.75 -8.72 -5.35
C GLY A 310 -26.60 -9.37 -3.99
N ARG A 311 -27.67 -10.06 -3.58
CA ARG A 311 -27.80 -10.67 -2.23
C ARG A 311 -26.80 -11.78 -1.97
N THR A 312 -26.64 -12.09 -0.69
CA THR A 312 -26.01 -13.33 -0.19
C THR A 312 -26.70 -14.53 -0.85
N GLY A 313 -25.92 -15.44 -1.43
CA GLY A 313 -26.47 -16.64 -2.10
C GLY A 313 -27.03 -16.41 -3.52
N SER A 314 -27.03 -15.20 -4.07
CA SER A 314 -27.46 -14.95 -5.47
C SER A 314 -26.53 -15.54 -6.54
N GLY A 315 -25.36 -16.06 -6.15
CA GLY A 315 -24.39 -16.68 -7.05
C GLY A 315 -23.38 -15.71 -7.68
N LYS A 316 -23.17 -14.52 -7.10
CA LYS A 316 -22.25 -13.50 -7.62
C LYS A 316 -20.86 -14.04 -7.95
N SER A 317 -20.14 -14.56 -6.96
CA SER A 317 -18.77 -15.08 -7.10
C SER A 317 -18.69 -16.22 -8.14
N ALA A 318 -19.73 -17.07 -8.21
CA ALA A 318 -19.82 -18.13 -9.22
C ALA A 318 -20.03 -17.57 -10.63
N ALA A 319 -20.88 -16.54 -10.79
CA ALA A 319 -21.03 -15.80 -12.05
C ALA A 319 -19.74 -15.06 -12.42
N GLY A 320 -18.98 -14.54 -11.45
CA GLY A 320 -17.66 -13.94 -11.66
C GLY A 320 -16.62 -14.94 -12.17
N ASN A 321 -16.53 -16.12 -11.56
CA ASN A 321 -15.69 -17.22 -12.03
C ASN A 321 -16.08 -17.69 -13.44
N THR A 322 -17.39 -17.76 -13.71
CA THR A 322 -17.93 -18.09 -15.04
C THR A 322 -17.53 -17.04 -16.08
N ILE A 323 -17.70 -15.75 -15.77
CA ILE A 323 -17.29 -14.63 -16.63
C ILE A 323 -15.77 -14.69 -16.90
N LEU A 324 -14.96 -14.94 -15.89
CA LEU A 324 -13.50 -15.06 -16.04
C LEU A 324 -13.03 -16.41 -16.61
N SER A 325 -13.95 -17.28 -17.04
CA SER A 325 -13.67 -18.59 -17.64
C SER A 325 -12.72 -19.47 -16.81
N ARG A 326 -12.80 -19.33 -15.48
CA ARG A 326 -11.86 -19.93 -14.51
C ARG A 326 -12.51 -21.12 -13.81
N GLU A 327 -12.05 -22.32 -14.14
CA GLU A 327 -12.33 -23.52 -13.31
C GLU A 327 -11.84 -23.29 -11.87
N GLU A 328 -12.45 -23.99 -10.89
CA GLU A 328 -12.19 -23.86 -9.45
C GLU A 328 -10.83 -24.42 -8.99
N ARG A 329 -9.77 -24.20 -9.78
CA ARG A 329 -8.45 -24.79 -9.55
C ARG A 329 -7.69 -24.09 -8.42
N ASN A 330 -7.32 -24.91 -7.43
CA ASN A 330 -6.45 -24.62 -6.29
C ASN A 330 -7.09 -23.93 -5.06
N GLN A 331 -8.22 -24.46 -4.57
CA GLN A 331 -8.45 -24.47 -3.11
C GLN A 331 -7.47 -25.46 -2.44
N THR A 332 -6.17 -25.11 -2.39
CA THR A 332 -5.11 -25.93 -1.77
C THR A 332 -4.35 -25.17 -0.67
N ALA A 333 -5.09 -24.39 0.12
CA ALA A 333 -4.73 -23.99 1.47
C ALA A 333 -6.02 -23.69 2.27
N THR A 334 -6.04 -24.06 3.55
CA THR A 334 -7.04 -23.65 4.58
C THR A 334 -8.53 -23.75 4.25
N SER A 335 -9.14 -24.81 4.78
CA SER A 335 -10.43 -24.79 5.50
C SER A 335 -11.77 -24.73 4.72
N THR A 336 -12.45 -25.88 4.73
CA THR A 336 -13.92 -26.05 4.81
C THR A 336 -14.80 -25.33 3.77
N ALA A 337 -15.24 -26.09 2.76
CA ALA A 337 -16.29 -25.71 1.82
C ALA A 337 -17.68 -25.63 2.51
N THR A 338 -17.99 -24.48 3.11
CA THR A 338 -19.34 -24.12 3.58
C THR A 338 -19.68 -22.69 3.19
N SER A 339 -20.47 -22.53 2.11
CA SER A 339 -21.22 -21.32 1.77
C SER A 339 -20.51 -19.98 2.05
N THR A 340 -19.29 -19.81 1.53
CA THR A 340 -18.43 -18.66 1.79
C THR A 340 -19.02 -17.38 1.17
N SER A 341 -19.81 -16.65 1.95
CA SER A 341 -20.23 -15.29 1.59
C SER A 341 -19.00 -14.38 1.54
N THR A 342 -18.75 -13.77 0.39
CA THR A 342 -17.83 -12.65 0.17
C THR A 342 -17.94 -11.66 1.34
N GLN A 343 -16.81 -11.37 2.02
CA GLN A 343 -16.80 -10.58 3.24
C GLN A 343 -16.39 -9.12 3.02
N GLN A 344 -15.57 -8.86 2.00
CA GLN A 344 -15.15 -7.56 1.52
C GLN A 344 -15.02 -7.64 0.00
N SER A 345 -14.97 -6.49 -0.68
CA SER A 345 -14.95 -6.42 -2.13
C SER A 345 -13.58 -6.83 -2.69
N GLU A 346 -13.55 -7.76 -3.64
CA GLU A 346 -12.33 -8.34 -4.20
C GLU A 346 -12.34 -8.21 -5.73
N SER A 347 -11.20 -7.81 -6.34
CA SER A 347 -11.05 -7.78 -7.79
C SER A 347 -10.24 -8.97 -8.31
N THR A 348 -10.73 -9.59 -9.37
CA THR A 348 -9.97 -10.56 -10.17
C THR A 348 -9.93 -10.09 -11.62
N GLN A 349 -8.78 -10.22 -12.26
CA GLN A 349 -8.59 -9.88 -13.67
C GLN A 349 -8.19 -11.12 -14.48
N GLY A 350 -8.73 -11.25 -15.69
CA GLY A 350 -8.40 -12.32 -16.63
C GLY A 350 -8.60 -11.89 -18.08
N GLU A 351 -8.18 -12.74 -19.03
CA GLU A 351 -8.45 -12.55 -20.46
C GLU A 351 -9.59 -13.46 -20.91
N VAL A 352 -10.61 -12.87 -21.53
CA VAL A 352 -11.86 -13.55 -21.91
C VAL A 352 -12.31 -13.04 -23.27
N ALA A 353 -12.50 -13.95 -24.23
CA ALA A 353 -13.01 -13.63 -25.57
C ALA A 353 -12.31 -12.42 -26.24
N GLY A 354 -10.97 -12.33 -26.12
CA GLY A 354 -10.18 -11.24 -26.68
C GLY A 354 -10.27 -9.90 -25.92
N ARG A 355 -10.59 -9.92 -24.62
CA ARG A 355 -10.77 -8.75 -23.74
C ARG A 355 -10.12 -8.98 -22.38
N LYS A 356 -9.47 -7.96 -21.83
CA LYS A 356 -8.96 -7.91 -20.44
C LYS A 356 -10.14 -7.56 -19.54
N VAL A 357 -10.69 -8.51 -18.79
CA VAL A 357 -11.87 -8.29 -17.96
C VAL A 357 -11.46 -8.24 -16.50
N THR A 358 -11.70 -7.12 -15.83
CA THR A 358 -11.71 -7.02 -14.37
C THR A 358 -13.12 -7.27 -13.86
N VAL A 359 -13.28 -8.17 -12.92
CA VAL A 359 -14.51 -8.41 -12.18
C VAL A 359 -14.27 -8.10 -10.71
N VAL A 360 -15.08 -7.22 -10.13
CA VAL A 360 -15.13 -6.95 -8.69
C VAL A 360 -16.35 -7.69 -8.12
N ASP A 361 -16.13 -8.68 -7.25
CA ASP A 361 -17.21 -9.29 -6.47
C ASP A 361 -17.36 -8.54 -5.14
N THR A 362 -18.59 -8.13 -4.80
CA THR A 362 -18.86 -7.38 -3.56
C THR A 362 -19.51 -8.28 -2.50
N PRO A 363 -19.45 -7.92 -1.21
CA PRO A 363 -20.37 -8.49 -0.22
C PRO A 363 -21.82 -8.06 -0.51
N ASP A 364 -22.75 -8.53 0.31
CA ASP A 364 -24.18 -8.18 0.23
C ASP A 364 -24.46 -6.77 0.76
N LEU A 365 -24.19 -5.77 -0.08
CA LEU A 365 -24.47 -4.35 0.20
C LEU A 365 -25.97 -4.07 0.48
N PHE A 366 -26.85 -4.98 0.04
CA PHE A 366 -28.30 -4.85 0.20
C PHE A 366 -28.82 -5.40 1.54
N SER A 367 -28.03 -6.19 2.26
CA SER A 367 -28.40 -6.76 3.57
C SER A 367 -28.93 -5.71 4.56
N PRO A 368 -30.07 -5.93 5.24
CA PRO A 368 -30.56 -5.05 6.31
C PRO A 368 -29.68 -5.04 7.56
N GLY A 369 -28.82 -6.05 7.75
CA GLY A 369 -27.93 -6.18 8.92
C GLY A 369 -26.53 -5.58 8.74
N LEU A 370 -26.24 -4.97 7.58
CA LEU A 370 -24.95 -4.35 7.30
C LEU A 370 -24.84 -2.97 7.99
N SER A 371 -23.78 -2.74 8.76
CA SER A 371 -23.55 -1.43 9.38
C SER A 371 -23.17 -0.37 8.33
N LEU A 372 -23.57 0.88 8.55
CA LEU A 372 -23.23 2.00 7.67
C LEU A 372 -21.71 2.19 7.51
N GLU A 373 -20.94 1.87 8.56
CA GLU A 373 -19.48 1.89 8.51
C GLU A 373 -18.94 0.82 7.55
N LYS A 374 -19.33 -0.46 7.70
CA LYS A 374 -18.86 -1.52 6.80
C LYS A 374 -19.33 -1.29 5.37
N LEU A 375 -20.57 -0.80 5.18
CA LEU A 375 -21.08 -0.40 3.86
C LEU A 375 -20.18 0.68 3.22
N ARG A 376 -19.79 1.73 3.97
CA ARG A 376 -18.89 2.77 3.45
C ARG A 376 -17.48 2.25 3.14
N GLN A 377 -16.92 1.40 3.98
CA GLN A 377 -15.62 0.76 3.74
C GLN A 377 -15.64 -0.07 2.45
N ASP A 378 -16.66 -0.93 2.27
CA ASP A 378 -16.78 -1.78 1.09
C ASP A 378 -17.11 -1.02 -0.19
N VAL A 379 -17.93 0.04 -0.11
CA VAL A 379 -18.21 0.91 -1.26
C VAL A 379 -16.94 1.67 -1.67
N GLY A 380 -16.16 2.19 -0.72
CA GLY A 380 -14.87 2.83 -1.00
C GLY A 380 -13.86 1.86 -1.64
N LEU A 381 -13.79 0.63 -1.13
CA LEU A 381 -12.96 -0.44 -1.71
C LEU A 381 -13.43 -0.80 -3.13
N CYS A 382 -14.73 -0.95 -3.35
CA CYS A 382 -15.31 -1.18 -4.68
C CYS A 382 -15.01 -0.03 -5.67
N VAL A 383 -15.02 1.23 -5.20
CA VAL A 383 -14.65 2.41 -6.01
C VAL A 383 -13.18 2.35 -6.44
N HIS A 384 -12.25 2.09 -5.50
CA HIS A 384 -10.83 1.88 -5.78
C HIS A 384 -10.62 0.74 -6.80
N LEU A 385 -11.20 -0.44 -6.53
CA LEU A 385 -11.00 -1.66 -7.32
C LEU A 385 -11.63 -1.62 -8.73
N SER A 386 -12.52 -0.66 -9.02
CA SER A 386 -13.10 -0.47 -10.36
C SER A 386 -12.79 0.89 -10.99
N ALA A 387 -11.87 1.67 -10.40
CA ALA A 387 -11.39 2.96 -10.91
C ALA A 387 -10.89 2.88 -12.38
N PRO A 388 -11.04 3.94 -13.19
CA PRO A 388 -11.73 5.21 -12.91
C PRO A 388 -13.27 5.13 -12.87
N GLY A 389 -13.84 3.93 -13.00
CA GLY A 389 -15.27 3.66 -12.95
C GLY A 389 -15.62 2.36 -13.68
N PRO A 390 -16.65 1.61 -13.24
CA PRO A 390 -17.05 0.36 -13.88
C PRO A 390 -17.74 0.63 -15.22
N HIS A 391 -17.50 -0.22 -16.22
CA HIS A 391 -18.22 -0.18 -17.49
C HIS A 391 -19.67 -0.67 -17.32
N ALA A 392 -19.88 -1.67 -16.44
CA ALA A 392 -21.20 -2.14 -16.06
C ALA A 392 -21.30 -2.57 -14.58
N PHE A 393 -22.47 -2.32 -13.99
CA PHE A 393 -22.94 -3.00 -12.79
C PHE A 393 -23.77 -4.21 -13.19
N LEU A 394 -23.45 -5.38 -12.65
CA LEU A 394 -24.13 -6.64 -12.92
C LEU A 394 -24.93 -7.06 -11.70
N LEU A 395 -26.24 -6.81 -11.72
CA LEU A 395 -27.15 -7.13 -10.62
C LEU A 395 -27.61 -8.58 -10.72
N VAL A 396 -27.02 -9.46 -9.90
CA VAL A 396 -27.22 -10.90 -9.94
C VAL A 396 -28.44 -11.31 -9.11
N ILE A 397 -29.40 -11.98 -9.75
CA ILE A 397 -30.68 -12.42 -9.16
C ILE A 397 -30.89 -13.91 -9.49
N PRO A 398 -31.11 -14.81 -8.51
CA PRO A 398 -31.21 -16.25 -8.77
C PRO A 398 -32.63 -16.70 -9.08
N VAL A 399 -32.78 -17.51 -10.13
CA VAL A 399 -34.08 -17.98 -10.64
C VAL A 399 -34.72 -19.08 -9.74
N LYS A 400 -34.19 -19.32 -8.53
CA LYS A 400 -34.69 -20.30 -7.53
C LYS A 400 -35.15 -19.70 -6.19
N GLN A 401 -34.95 -18.40 -5.91
CA GLN A 401 -35.36 -17.81 -4.64
C GLN A 401 -36.87 -17.49 -4.57
N PRO A 402 -37.47 -17.49 -3.37
CA PRO A 402 -38.86 -17.07 -3.17
C PRO A 402 -38.99 -15.55 -3.38
N THR A 403 -39.97 -15.15 -4.18
CA THR A 403 -40.23 -13.76 -4.56
C THR A 403 -40.38 -12.81 -3.35
N GLY A 404 -39.65 -11.70 -3.35
CA GLY A 404 -39.79 -10.61 -2.39
C GLY A 404 -38.52 -10.29 -1.60
N GLU A 405 -37.45 -11.08 -1.75
CA GLU A 405 -36.12 -10.75 -1.23
C GLU A 405 -35.49 -9.53 -1.94
N GLU A 406 -35.90 -9.25 -3.18
CA GLU A 406 -35.45 -8.14 -4.01
C GLU A 406 -35.89 -6.76 -3.46
N ARG A 407 -36.80 -6.74 -2.49
CA ARG A 407 -37.38 -5.51 -1.94
C ARG A 407 -36.32 -4.59 -1.34
N GLY A 408 -36.33 -3.33 -1.75
CA GLY A 408 -35.38 -2.32 -1.27
C GLY A 408 -34.02 -2.33 -1.97
N MET A 409 -33.76 -3.26 -2.91
CA MET A 409 -32.55 -3.21 -3.73
C MET A 409 -32.51 -1.97 -4.61
N LEU A 410 -33.66 -1.52 -5.13
CA LEU A 410 -33.76 -0.37 -6.02
C LEU A 410 -33.37 0.91 -5.28
N GLU A 411 -34.00 1.16 -4.14
CA GLU A 411 -33.74 2.31 -3.28
C GLU A 411 -32.30 2.33 -2.76
N LYS A 412 -31.76 1.19 -2.31
CA LYS A 412 -30.36 1.09 -1.87
C LYS A 412 -29.34 1.28 -2.99
N MET A 413 -29.63 0.81 -4.21
CA MET A 413 -28.76 1.04 -5.36
C MET A 413 -28.66 2.55 -5.68
N GLU A 414 -29.78 3.27 -5.57
CA GLU A 414 -29.83 4.73 -5.74
C GLU A 414 -29.20 5.50 -4.58
N GLU A 415 -29.31 5.00 -3.34
CA GLU A 415 -28.62 5.53 -2.15
C GLU A 415 -27.10 5.41 -2.26
N ILE A 416 -26.59 4.25 -2.69
CA ILE A 416 -25.15 3.95 -2.73
C ILE A 416 -24.46 4.60 -3.94
N PHE A 417 -25.03 4.46 -5.14
CA PHE A 417 -24.36 4.85 -6.39
C PHE A 417 -24.98 6.08 -7.08
N GLY A 418 -26.21 6.48 -6.71
CA GLY A 418 -27.00 7.52 -7.38
C GLY A 418 -27.78 7.00 -8.59
N GLU A 419 -28.94 7.61 -8.91
CA GLU A 419 -29.86 7.16 -9.98
C GLU A 419 -29.20 6.95 -11.36
N ARG A 420 -28.09 7.64 -11.66
CA ARG A 420 -27.40 7.46 -12.94
C ARG A 420 -26.83 6.04 -13.12
N CYS A 421 -26.56 5.29 -12.05
CA CYS A 421 -25.98 3.95 -12.11
C CYS A 421 -26.77 3.00 -13.03
N TRP A 422 -28.11 3.12 -13.03
CA TRP A 422 -29.00 2.32 -13.86
C TRP A 422 -28.72 2.44 -15.36
N ARG A 423 -28.06 3.50 -15.83
CA ARG A 423 -27.60 3.59 -17.25
C ARG A 423 -26.59 2.50 -17.59
N ASN A 424 -25.77 2.08 -16.63
CA ASN A 424 -24.74 1.06 -16.75
C ASN A 424 -25.11 -0.25 -16.02
N THR A 425 -26.33 -0.39 -15.50
CA THR A 425 -26.79 -1.63 -14.85
C THR A 425 -27.44 -2.61 -15.84
N MET A 426 -27.02 -3.86 -15.77
CA MET A 426 -27.65 -5.01 -16.42
C MET A 426 -28.01 -6.06 -15.38
N ILE A 427 -29.17 -6.70 -15.52
CA ILE A 427 -29.61 -7.78 -14.63
C ILE A 427 -29.04 -9.12 -15.13
N ILE A 428 -28.42 -9.88 -14.23
CA ILE A 428 -27.88 -11.21 -14.50
C ILE A 428 -28.75 -12.23 -13.76
N PHE A 429 -29.51 -13.01 -14.51
CA PHE A 429 -30.28 -14.11 -13.95
C PHE A 429 -29.38 -15.34 -13.81
N SER A 430 -29.02 -15.70 -12.58
CA SER A 430 -28.23 -16.90 -12.32
C SER A 430 -29.12 -18.14 -12.38
N VAL A 431 -28.78 -19.04 -13.29
CA VAL A 431 -29.47 -20.33 -13.52
C VAL A 431 -28.53 -21.49 -13.22
N THR A 432 -29.13 -22.65 -12.89
CA THR A 432 -28.40 -23.82 -12.39
C THR A 432 -28.75 -25.13 -13.12
N ASP A 433 -29.48 -24.99 -14.23
CA ASP A 433 -29.85 -25.99 -15.23
C ASP A 433 -30.48 -25.27 -16.44
N GLU A 434 -30.42 -25.88 -17.64
CA GLU A 434 -30.98 -25.31 -18.88
C GLU A 434 -32.51 -25.08 -18.83
N LEU A 435 -33.25 -25.80 -17.97
CA LEU A 435 -34.70 -25.71 -17.92
C LEU A 435 -35.13 -24.36 -17.33
N GLN A 436 -34.36 -23.83 -16.37
CA GLN A 436 -34.55 -22.46 -15.88
C GLN A 436 -34.31 -21.41 -16.98
N GLU A 437 -33.26 -21.57 -17.78
CA GLU A 437 -32.94 -20.64 -18.88
C GLU A 437 -34.06 -20.62 -19.92
N LYS A 438 -34.49 -21.80 -20.38
CA LYS A 438 -35.57 -21.97 -21.36
C LYS A 438 -36.92 -21.42 -20.85
N ASN A 439 -37.11 -21.37 -19.53
CA ASN A 439 -38.34 -20.87 -18.90
C ASN A 439 -38.25 -19.41 -18.41
N ILE A 440 -37.11 -18.72 -18.57
CA ILE A 440 -36.88 -17.39 -17.94
C ILE A 440 -37.90 -16.33 -18.35
N LYS A 441 -38.35 -16.35 -19.61
CA LYS A 441 -39.35 -15.38 -20.11
C LYS A 441 -40.69 -15.52 -19.39
N ASN A 442 -41.09 -16.76 -19.09
CA ASN A 442 -42.31 -17.05 -18.34
C ASN A 442 -42.12 -16.70 -16.86
N TRP A 443 -40.96 -17.05 -16.28
CA TRP A 443 -40.60 -16.70 -14.90
C TRP A 443 -40.66 -15.19 -14.65
N ILE A 444 -40.06 -14.39 -15.55
CA ILE A 444 -40.15 -12.92 -15.54
C ILE A 444 -41.62 -12.45 -15.59
N GLN A 445 -42.42 -12.98 -16.53
CA GLN A 445 -43.84 -12.62 -16.67
C GLN A 445 -44.70 -12.98 -15.44
N SER A 446 -44.34 -14.06 -14.73
CA SER A 446 -44.97 -14.48 -13.46
C SER A 446 -44.34 -13.85 -12.21
N GLY A 447 -43.26 -13.08 -12.36
CA GLY A 447 -42.44 -12.59 -11.26
C GLY A 447 -43.09 -11.45 -10.47
N ASP A 448 -42.55 -11.18 -9.28
CA ASP A 448 -43.06 -10.10 -8.43
C ASP A 448 -42.82 -8.70 -9.06
N LYS A 449 -43.63 -7.75 -8.62
CA LYS A 449 -43.61 -6.34 -9.04
C LYS A 449 -42.23 -5.69 -8.85
N GLU A 450 -41.43 -6.16 -7.90
CA GLU A 450 -40.08 -5.64 -7.67
C GLU A 450 -39.10 -6.04 -8.79
N ILE A 451 -39.16 -7.30 -9.25
CA ILE A 451 -38.35 -7.76 -10.40
C ILE A 451 -38.76 -7.00 -11.66
N GLN A 452 -40.06 -6.76 -11.85
CA GLN A 452 -40.58 -5.93 -12.94
C GLN A 452 -40.11 -4.47 -12.86
N ARG A 453 -40.07 -3.86 -11.67
CA ARG A 453 -39.50 -2.51 -11.45
C ARG A 453 -38.01 -2.45 -11.78
N LEU A 454 -37.22 -3.42 -11.31
CA LEU A 454 -35.79 -3.51 -11.59
C LEU A 454 -35.52 -3.66 -13.09
N LEU A 455 -36.27 -4.55 -13.78
CA LEU A 455 -36.21 -4.68 -15.23
C LEU A 455 -36.56 -3.38 -15.96
N GLN A 456 -37.64 -2.70 -15.55
CA GLN A 456 -38.04 -1.42 -16.14
C GLN A 456 -36.96 -0.33 -15.94
N LYS A 457 -36.41 -0.19 -14.74
CA LYS A 457 -35.34 0.78 -14.42
C LYS A 457 -34.04 0.46 -15.19
N CYS A 458 -33.74 -0.83 -15.41
CA CYS A 458 -32.65 -1.31 -16.25
C CYS A 458 -32.96 -1.33 -17.76
N ALA A 459 -34.04 -0.68 -18.22
CA ALA A 459 -34.49 -0.63 -19.62
C ALA A 459 -34.63 -2.02 -20.29
N ASN A 460 -35.07 -3.02 -19.53
CA ASN A 460 -35.18 -4.44 -19.90
C ASN A 460 -33.87 -5.12 -20.34
N ARG A 461 -32.70 -4.58 -19.95
CA ARG A 461 -31.40 -5.21 -20.24
C ARG A 461 -31.10 -6.30 -19.22
N PHE A 462 -31.18 -7.55 -19.68
CA PHE A 462 -30.78 -8.72 -18.90
C PHE A 462 -30.06 -9.77 -19.75
N HIS A 463 -29.36 -10.66 -19.05
CA HIS A 463 -28.72 -11.86 -19.59
C HIS A 463 -28.86 -13.00 -18.55
N CYS A 464 -28.77 -14.25 -19.00
CA CYS A 464 -28.90 -15.43 -18.15
C CYS A 464 -27.55 -16.15 -18.13
N ILE A 465 -27.02 -16.44 -16.94
CA ILE A 465 -25.71 -17.11 -16.80
C ILE A 465 -25.88 -18.43 -16.05
N ASN A 466 -25.41 -19.52 -16.66
CA ASN A 466 -25.40 -20.84 -16.04
C ASN A 466 -24.14 -20.95 -15.17
N ILE A 467 -24.34 -20.92 -13.85
CA ILE A 467 -23.25 -20.92 -12.86
C ILE A 467 -22.75 -22.32 -12.47
N LYS A 468 -23.17 -23.37 -13.20
CA LYS A 468 -22.69 -24.75 -12.99
C LYS A 468 -21.92 -25.32 -14.18
N GLU A 469 -22.25 -24.89 -15.40
CA GLU A 469 -21.67 -25.44 -16.62
C GLU A 469 -20.80 -24.37 -17.29
N SER A 470 -19.51 -24.66 -17.35
CA SER A 470 -18.55 -23.98 -18.23
C SER A 470 -18.86 -24.30 -19.69
N ALA A 471 -19.92 -23.68 -20.20
CA ALA A 471 -20.21 -23.63 -21.62
C ALA A 471 -19.00 -23.09 -22.42
N ASP A 472 -19.03 -23.31 -23.73
CA ASP A 472 -18.03 -22.97 -24.77
C ASP A 472 -17.59 -21.48 -24.89
N GLY A 473 -17.83 -20.66 -23.87
CA GLY A 473 -17.60 -19.22 -23.87
C GLY A 473 -18.70 -18.41 -24.55
N SER A 474 -19.72 -19.03 -25.15
CA SER A 474 -20.80 -18.32 -25.85
C SER A 474 -21.62 -17.40 -24.94
N GLN A 475 -22.09 -17.89 -23.78
CA GLN A 475 -22.85 -17.08 -22.80
C GLN A 475 -22.07 -15.82 -22.40
N VAL A 476 -20.79 -15.97 -22.05
CA VAL A 476 -19.94 -14.84 -21.63
C VAL A 476 -19.64 -13.90 -22.80
N SER A 477 -19.42 -14.43 -24.00
CA SER A 477 -19.21 -13.62 -25.21
C SER A 477 -20.44 -12.79 -25.57
N GLU A 478 -21.65 -13.35 -25.42
CA GLU A 478 -22.90 -12.62 -25.61
C GLU A 478 -23.08 -11.54 -24.53
N LEU A 479 -22.78 -11.85 -23.27
CA LEU A 479 -22.82 -10.89 -22.16
C LEU A 479 -21.89 -9.70 -22.40
N LEU A 480 -20.63 -9.95 -22.77
CA LEU A 480 -19.66 -8.89 -23.06
C LEU A 480 -20.11 -8.03 -24.25
N VAL A 481 -20.63 -8.63 -25.32
CA VAL A 481 -21.21 -7.88 -26.47
C VAL A 481 -22.47 -7.09 -26.09
N LYS A 482 -23.29 -7.56 -25.14
CA LYS A 482 -24.42 -6.81 -24.59
C LYS A 482 -23.96 -5.63 -23.72
N ILE A 483 -22.87 -5.79 -22.96
CA ILE A 483 -22.26 -4.73 -22.15
C ILE A 483 -21.64 -3.66 -23.05
N GLU A 484 -20.90 -4.04 -24.09
CA GLU A 484 -20.32 -3.11 -25.07
C GLU A 484 -21.39 -2.25 -25.72
N LYS A 485 -22.48 -2.86 -26.23
CA LYS A 485 -23.62 -2.12 -26.80
C LYS A 485 -24.35 -1.23 -25.80
N MET A 486 -24.34 -1.58 -24.51
CA MET A 486 -24.89 -0.72 -23.45
C MET A 486 -24.00 0.51 -23.25
N VAL A 487 -22.68 0.33 -23.26
CA VAL A 487 -21.69 1.40 -23.09
C VAL A 487 -21.58 2.30 -24.32
N GLU A 488 -21.72 1.76 -25.54
CA GLU A 488 -21.76 2.55 -26.79
C GLU A 488 -22.96 3.50 -26.86
N VAL A 489 -24.09 3.13 -26.24
CA VAL A 489 -25.32 3.94 -26.21
C VAL A 489 -25.28 4.99 -25.10
N SER A 490 -24.48 4.80 -24.05
CA SER A 490 -24.16 5.87 -23.11
C SER A 490 -23.07 6.79 -23.67
N SER A 491 -23.25 8.11 -23.55
CA SER A 491 -22.22 9.10 -23.93
C SER A 491 -20.97 9.07 -23.03
N GLU A 492 -20.98 8.26 -21.98
CA GLU A 492 -19.93 8.08 -20.97
C GLU A 492 -19.29 6.70 -21.18
N LYS A 493 -17.95 6.62 -21.29
CA LYS A 493 -17.23 5.37 -21.59
C LYS A 493 -17.29 4.33 -20.47
N PHE A 494 -17.56 4.77 -19.25
CA PHE A 494 -17.73 3.99 -18.04
C PHE A 494 -18.53 4.85 -17.06
N TYR A 495 -19.05 4.23 -16.00
CA TYR A 495 -19.85 4.94 -15.01
C TYR A 495 -19.03 5.98 -14.25
N SER A 496 -19.52 7.23 -14.26
CA SER A 496 -18.96 8.31 -13.44
C SER A 496 -20.09 9.15 -12.84
N SER A 497 -20.23 9.13 -11.51
CA SER A 497 -21.02 10.11 -10.75
C SER A 497 -20.08 11.04 -9.97
N GLU A 498 -20.63 12.18 -9.53
CA GLU A 498 -19.89 13.18 -8.74
C GLU A 498 -19.29 12.58 -7.46
N ILE A 499 -20.09 11.82 -6.69
CA ILE A 499 -19.65 11.09 -5.50
C ILE A 499 -18.59 10.03 -5.84
N TYR A 500 -18.74 9.33 -6.97
CA TYR A 500 -17.78 8.30 -7.39
C TYR A 500 -16.42 8.93 -7.75
N LEU A 501 -16.43 10.02 -8.54
CA LEU A 501 -15.22 10.75 -8.93
C LEU A 501 -14.55 11.45 -7.73
N GLU A 502 -15.32 11.99 -6.80
CA GLU A 502 -14.78 12.58 -5.57
C GLU A 502 -14.12 11.50 -4.71
N THR A 503 -14.79 10.36 -4.50
CA THR A 503 -14.25 9.22 -3.73
C THR A 503 -12.97 8.68 -4.37
N GLU A 504 -12.97 8.48 -5.70
CA GLU A 504 -11.78 8.04 -6.46
C GLU A 504 -10.63 9.05 -6.35
N SER A 505 -10.91 10.35 -6.48
CA SER A 505 -9.91 11.40 -6.33
C SER A 505 -9.38 11.53 -4.89
N GLN A 506 -10.22 11.29 -3.87
CA GLN A 506 -9.78 11.27 -2.47
C GLN A 506 -8.87 10.06 -2.22
N ILE A 507 -9.21 8.88 -2.75
CA ILE A 507 -8.42 7.65 -2.69
C ILE A 507 -7.06 7.86 -3.36
N ARG A 508 -7.02 8.34 -4.61
CA ARG A 508 -5.75 8.70 -5.31
C ARG A 508 -4.91 9.70 -4.52
N ALA A 509 -5.54 10.70 -3.89
CA ALA A 509 -4.85 11.69 -3.08
C ALA A 509 -4.31 11.12 -1.76
N ILE A 510 -4.89 10.04 -1.23
CA ILE A 510 -4.38 9.29 -0.07
C ILE A 510 -3.23 8.37 -0.52
N GLU A 511 -3.39 7.62 -1.60
CA GLU A 511 -2.33 6.79 -2.22
C GLU A 511 -1.07 7.63 -2.51
N THR A 512 -1.24 8.79 -3.16
CA THR A 512 -0.14 9.71 -3.47
C THR A 512 0.57 10.22 -2.20
N LYS A 513 -0.17 10.46 -1.11
CA LYS A 513 0.42 10.84 0.19
C LYS A 513 1.15 9.68 0.86
N ILE A 514 0.64 8.46 0.76
CA ILE A 514 1.27 7.26 1.32
C ILE A 514 2.57 6.95 0.58
N LEU A 515 2.54 6.93 -0.76
CA LEU A 515 3.72 6.76 -1.61
C LEU A 515 4.77 7.83 -1.29
N LYS A 516 4.40 9.11 -1.32
CA LYS A 516 5.33 10.18 -0.97
C LYS A 516 5.85 10.08 0.47
N ALA A 517 5.03 9.71 1.45
CA ALA A 517 5.50 9.55 2.83
C ALA A 517 6.49 8.38 2.98
N ARG A 518 6.35 7.33 2.15
CA ARG A 518 7.29 6.20 2.07
C ARG A 518 8.60 6.58 1.36
N GLU A 519 8.53 7.32 0.26
CA GLU A 519 9.70 7.93 -0.40
C GLU A 519 10.45 8.89 0.55
N ASP A 520 9.72 9.81 1.19
CA ASP A 520 10.27 10.75 2.18
C ASP A 520 10.89 10.01 3.39
N LYS A 521 10.42 8.79 3.74
CA LYS A 521 10.99 7.94 4.80
C LYS A 521 12.28 7.25 4.32
N LYS A 522 12.27 6.61 3.14
CA LYS A 522 13.46 6.03 2.49
C LYS A 522 14.58 7.07 2.37
N MET A 523 14.27 8.26 1.86
CA MET A 523 15.23 9.38 1.72
C MET A 523 15.82 9.86 3.06
N ARG A 524 15.06 9.81 4.17
CA ARG A 524 15.58 10.14 5.52
C ARG A 524 16.52 9.05 6.03
N GLU A 525 16.16 7.79 5.86
CA GLU A 525 16.95 6.64 6.35
C GLU A 525 18.25 6.49 5.54
N GLU A 526 18.20 6.62 4.21
CA GLU A 526 19.39 6.71 3.36
C GLU A 526 20.32 7.87 3.80
N MET A 527 19.77 9.06 4.06
CA MET A 527 20.55 10.23 4.49
C MET A 527 21.16 10.04 5.88
N GLU A 528 20.43 9.49 6.84
CA GLU A 528 20.92 9.24 8.20
C GLU A 528 22.03 8.19 8.24
N VAL A 529 21.88 7.09 7.51
CA VAL A 529 22.90 6.03 7.45
C VAL A 529 24.14 6.54 6.73
N LYS A 530 23.97 7.30 5.64
CA LYS A 530 25.07 8.00 4.98
C LYS A 530 25.81 8.96 5.92
N GLU A 531 25.11 9.79 6.68
CA GLU A 531 25.77 10.74 7.59
C GLU A 531 26.55 10.04 8.73
N LYS A 532 26.09 8.86 9.17
CA LYS A 532 26.81 8.01 10.14
C LYS A 532 28.10 7.47 9.53
N ILE A 533 28.04 6.93 8.31
CA ILE A 533 29.20 6.34 7.62
C ILE A 533 30.22 7.42 7.19
N ASP A 534 29.78 8.55 6.64
CA ASP A 534 30.65 9.68 6.27
C ASP A 534 31.47 10.18 7.48
N LYS A 535 30.89 10.14 8.69
CA LYS A 535 31.61 10.46 9.95
C LYS A 535 32.62 9.38 10.32
N GLU A 536 32.25 8.10 10.26
CA GLU A 536 33.15 6.99 10.59
C GLU A 536 34.34 6.91 9.62
N VAL A 537 34.11 7.18 8.33
CA VAL A 537 35.15 7.35 7.31
C VAL A 537 36.09 8.50 7.71
N GLN A 538 35.56 9.69 7.99
CA GLN A 538 36.38 10.85 8.34
C GLN A 538 37.23 10.61 9.61
N ASP A 539 36.66 10.04 10.67
CA ASP A 539 37.38 9.81 11.91
C ASP A 539 38.41 8.68 11.80
N SER A 540 38.17 7.65 10.99
CA SER A 540 39.14 6.58 10.75
C SER A 540 40.31 7.04 9.88
N LEU A 541 40.03 7.76 8.77
CA LEU A 541 41.06 8.39 7.95
C LEU A 541 41.90 9.40 8.75
N ARG A 542 41.29 10.18 9.65
CA ARG A 542 41.99 11.16 10.51
C ARG A 542 42.98 10.48 11.47
N LYS A 543 42.66 9.29 11.99
CA LYS A 543 43.58 8.51 12.86
C LYS A 543 44.86 8.11 12.12
N ILE A 544 44.72 7.52 10.92
CA ILE A 544 45.89 7.11 10.12
C ILE A 544 46.70 8.32 9.63
N GLU A 545 46.02 9.38 9.20
CA GLU A 545 46.67 10.62 8.77
C GLU A 545 47.52 11.25 9.89
N GLY A 546 47.07 11.19 11.15
CA GLY A 546 47.86 11.62 12.30
C GLY A 546 49.19 10.86 12.46
N VAL A 547 49.17 9.52 12.35
CA VAL A 547 50.38 8.69 12.45
C VAL A 547 51.32 8.94 11.25
N ILE A 548 50.77 9.17 10.06
CA ILE A 548 51.53 9.59 8.87
C ILE A 548 52.25 10.91 9.15
N GLN A 549 51.57 11.92 9.69
CA GLN A 549 52.15 13.24 9.95
C GLN A 549 53.23 13.22 11.05
N GLU A 550 53.06 12.38 12.08
CA GLU A 550 54.08 12.10 13.10
C GLU A 550 55.34 11.49 12.47
N HIS A 551 55.20 10.41 11.71
CA HIS A 551 56.33 9.73 11.06
C HIS A 551 57.01 10.61 9.99
N GLU A 552 56.26 11.46 9.28
CA GLU A 552 56.87 12.49 8.41
C GLU A 552 57.62 13.57 9.22
N GLY A 553 57.18 13.87 10.45
CA GLY A 553 57.92 14.69 11.41
C GLY A 553 59.29 14.09 11.75
N ASP A 554 59.33 12.79 12.05
CA ASP A 554 60.57 12.06 12.30
C ASP A 554 61.47 12.01 11.04
N ILE A 555 60.91 11.73 9.87
CA ILE A 555 61.66 11.75 8.59
C ILE A 555 62.28 13.13 8.34
N ARG A 556 61.58 14.23 8.68
CA ARG A 556 62.16 15.60 8.64
C ARG A 556 63.34 15.74 9.62
N GLN A 557 63.21 15.28 10.87
CA GLN A 557 64.32 15.32 11.83
C GLN A 557 65.54 14.46 11.41
N LEU A 558 65.30 13.25 10.91
CA LEU A 558 66.35 12.33 10.43
C LEU A 558 67.08 12.91 9.21
N ASN A 559 66.38 13.61 8.32
CA ASN A 559 66.99 14.35 7.20
C ASN A 559 67.90 15.48 7.69
N ASP A 560 67.44 16.25 8.68
CA ASP A 560 68.20 17.34 9.29
C ASP A 560 69.49 16.85 9.97
N ARG A 561 69.46 15.67 10.60
CA ARG A 561 70.64 15.02 11.16
C ARG A 561 71.56 14.48 10.05
N THR A 562 70.98 13.82 9.04
CA THR A 562 71.70 13.29 7.87
C THR A 562 72.48 14.38 7.14
N THR A 563 71.92 15.58 6.95
CA THR A 563 72.61 16.72 6.31
C THR A 563 73.71 17.29 7.21
N LYS A 564 73.45 17.44 8.52
CA LYS A 564 74.47 17.89 9.50
C LYS A 564 75.66 16.92 9.57
N LEU A 565 75.42 15.61 9.55
CA LEU A 565 76.47 14.58 9.50
C LEU A 565 77.25 14.61 8.18
N LYS A 566 76.56 14.70 7.03
CA LYS A 566 77.22 14.88 5.71
C LYS A 566 78.10 16.14 5.65
N ARG A 567 77.73 17.23 6.34
CA ARG A 567 78.56 18.43 6.44
C ARG A 567 79.81 18.17 7.28
N LYS A 568 79.67 17.62 8.50
CA LYS A 568 80.82 17.22 9.36
C LYS A 568 81.80 16.30 8.61
N MET A 569 81.28 15.29 7.92
CA MET A 569 82.05 14.33 7.09
C MET A 569 82.90 14.97 5.97
N LYS A 570 82.53 16.16 5.52
CA LYS A 570 83.27 16.92 4.49
C LYS A 570 84.34 17.86 5.09
N GLU A 571 84.19 18.21 6.37
CA GLU A 571 85.05 19.15 7.09
C GLU A 571 86.12 18.43 7.94
N GLU A 572 85.82 17.21 8.39
CA GLU A 572 86.73 16.36 9.17
C GLU A 572 87.96 15.90 8.37
N ARG A 573 89.12 15.93 9.03
CA ARG A 573 90.44 15.59 8.48
C ARG A 573 91.01 14.28 9.04
N ASP A 574 90.61 13.88 10.26
CA ASP A 574 91.06 12.60 10.83
C ASP A 574 90.31 11.42 10.20
N GLU A 575 91.03 10.51 9.54
CA GLU A 575 90.40 9.36 8.86
C GLU A 575 89.59 8.46 9.81
N GLU A 576 90.01 8.32 11.06
CA GLU A 576 89.34 7.46 12.03
C GLU A 576 87.98 8.02 12.46
N LYS A 577 87.92 9.31 12.82
CA LYS A 577 86.67 10.04 13.09
C LYS A 577 85.77 10.08 11.85
N LYS A 578 86.35 10.18 10.65
CA LYS A 578 85.61 10.12 9.39
C LYS A 578 84.97 8.74 9.18
N ARG A 579 85.66 7.63 9.48
CA ARG A 579 85.07 6.27 9.48
C ARG A 579 84.01 6.10 10.57
N GLU A 580 84.09 6.81 11.69
CA GLU A 580 83.06 6.80 12.73
C GLU A 580 81.78 7.54 12.30
N LEU A 581 81.91 8.78 11.85
CA LEU A 581 80.82 9.59 11.29
C LEU A 581 80.19 8.95 10.05
N GLU A 582 80.94 8.17 9.27
CA GLU A 582 80.40 7.39 8.14
C GLU A 582 79.46 6.26 8.60
N ARG A 583 79.79 5.56 9.69
CA ARG A 583 78.92 4.55 10.30
C ARG A 583 77.67 5.17 10.91
N GLU A 584 77.80 6.30 11.60
CA GLU A 584 76.67 7.07 12.15
C GLU A 584 75.72 7.53 11.03
N LEU A 585 76.27 8.12 9.96
CA LEU A 585 75.54 8.54 8.77
C LEU A 585 74.82 7.37 8.09
N LYS A 586 75.46 6.19 8.00
CA LYS A 586 74.84 4.98 7.44
C LYS A 586 73.64 4.53 8.28
N GLN A 587 73.77 4.48 9.62
CA GLN A 587 72.65 4.14 10.50
C GLN A 587 71.48 5.13 10.39
N GLU A 588 71.74 6.44 10.32
CA GLU A 588 70.66 7.43 10.26
C GLU A 588 69.95 7.41 8.89
N VAL A 589 70.66 7.06 7.81
CA VAL A 589 70.06 6.78 6.48
C VAL A 589 69.23 5.48 6.51
N GLU A 590 69.72 4.41 7.14
CA GLU A 590 68.97 3.16 7.32
C GLU A 590 67.70 3.34 8.17
N ARG A 591 67.77 4.15 9.25
CA ARG A 591 66.58 4.55 10.02
C ARG A 591 65.60 5.35 9.17
N ARG A 592 66.09 6.33 8.39
CA ARG A 592 65.23 7.14 7.50
C ARG A 592 64.49 6.28 6.48
N THR A 593 65.19 5.40 5.76
CA THR A 593 64.56 4.56 4.72
C THR A 593 63.54 3.59 5.32
N ALA A 594 63.82 3.00 6.49
CA ALA A 594 62.85 2.17 7.22
C ALA A 594 61.60 2.96 7.67
N MET A 595 61.75 4.25 8.00
CA MET A 595 60.62 5.13 8.34
C MET A 595 59.80 5.53 7.09
N GLU A 596 60.47 5.80 5.97
CA GLU A 596 59.84 6.09 4.68
C GLU A 596 59.01 4.90 4.16
N GLU A 597 59.51 3.66 4.35
CA GLU A 597 58.72 2.45 4.10
C GLU A 597 57.49 2.32 4.99
N LYS A 598 57.58 2.68 6.28
CA LYS A 598 56.40 2.68 7.18
C LYS A 598 55.35 3.68 6.70
N VAL A 599 55.75 4.91 6.37
CA VAL A 599 54.84 5.93 5.83
C VAL A 599 54.20 5.47 4.52
N LYS A 600 54.95 4.80 3.63
CA LYS A 600 54.40 4.19 2.42
C LYS A 600 53.31 3.15 2.75
N LYS A 601 53.60 2.20 3.65
CA LYS A 601 52.66 1.15 4.09
C LYS A 601 51.41 1.73 4.78
N LEU A 602 51.55 2.82 5.55
CA LEU A 602 50.42 3.54 6.16
C LEU A 602 49.55 4.25 5.11
N LYS A 603 50.15 4.85 4.07
CA LYS A 603 49.39 5.46 2.96
C LYS A 603 48.66 4.41 2.13
N GLU A 604 49.28 3.26 1.87
CA GLU A 604 48.64 2.10 1.24
C GLU A 604 47.51 1.50 2.10
N MET A 605 47.62 1.57 3.44
CA MET A 605 46.56 1.17 4.38
C MET A 605 45.39 2.16 4.38
N ARG A 606 45.65 3.47 4.44
CA ARG A 606 44.63 4.53 4.37
C ARG A 606 43.79 4.44 3.10
N GLU A 607 44.44 4.18 1.96
CA GLU A 607 43.78 4.00 0.66
C GLU A 607 43.12 2.62 0.48
N ARG A 608 43.30 1.68 1.42
CA ARG A 608 42.54 0.43 1.49
C ARG A 608 41.29 0.61 2.36
N GLU A 609 41.45 1.10 3.60
CA GLU A 609 40.34 1.35 4.51
C GLU A 609 39.27 2.26 3.89
N ARG A 610 39.65 3.31 3.14
CA ARG A 610 38.65 4.13 2.46
C ARG A 610 37.77 3.30 1.51
N ARG A 611 38.36 2.41 0.71
CA ARG A 611 37.60 1.54 -0.22
C ARG A 611 36.77 0.51 0.51
N GLU A 612 37.31 -0.13 1.54
CA GLU A 612 36.58 -1.09 2.39
C GLU A 612 35.42 -0.43 3.19
N MET A 613 35.40 0.89 3.32
CA MET A 613 34.29 1.68 3.87
C MET A 613 33.34 2.19 2.76
N GLU A 614 33.87 2.63 1.61
CA GLU A 614 33.09 3.02 0.42
C GLU A 614 32.25 1.82 -0.11
N GLU A 615 32.82 0.62 -0.14
CA GLU A 615 32.14 -0.63 -0.55
C GLU A 615 31.04 -1.03 0.46
N ARG A 616 31.30 -0.93 1.77
CA ARG A 616 30.27 -1.16 2.80
C ARG A 616 29.16 -0.11 2.77
N HIS A 617 29.48 1.15 2.52
CA HIS A 617 28.48 2.20 2.32
C HIS A 617 27.55 1.85 1.15
N GLN A 618 28.10 1.38 0.04
CA GLN A 618 27.30 0.99 -1.11
C GLN A 618 26.40 -0.23 -0.81
N GLN A 619 26.88 -1.20 -0.04
CA GLN A 619 26.09 -2.36 0.41
C GLN A 619 24.93 -1.95 1.33
N GLU A 620 25.16 -1.16 2.38
CA GLU A 620 24.09 -0.71 3.30
C GLU A 620 23.03 0.17 2.57
N MET A 621 23.44 0.97 1.58
CA MET A 621 22.51 1.71 0.71
C MET A 621 21.72 0.81 -0.25
N GLU A 622 22.23 -0.38 -0.58
CA GLU A 622 21.56 -1.36 -1.44
C GLU A 622 20.59 -2.23 -0.61
N GLU A 623 20.95 -2.62 0.62
CA GLU A 623 20.01 -3.27 1.56
C GLU A 623 18.80 -2.39 1.88
N ILE A 624 19.01 -1.09 2.17
CA ILE A 624 17.90 -0.12 2.35
C ILE A 624 17.06 -0.03 1.07
N ARG A 625 17.68 -0.08 -0.11
CA ARG A 625 16.96 -0.02 -1.39
C ARG A 625 16.02 -1.21 -1.54
N GLU A 626 16.52 -2.43 -1.32
CA GLU A 626 15.78 -3.69 -1.44
C GLU A 626 14.60 -3.75 -0.45
N VAL A 627 14.79 -3.34 0.81
CA VAL A 627 13.72 -3.32 1.83
C VAL A 627 12.50 -2.51 1.36
N TYR A 628 12.73 -1.37 0.68
CA TYR A 628 11.64 -0.53 0.16
C TYR A 628 11.13 -0.93 -1.24
N GLU A 629 11.74 -1.92 -1.88
CA GLU A 629 11.34 -2.44 -3.19
C GLU A 629 10.68 -3.84 -3.09
N GLY A 630 10.72 -4.47 -1.90
CA GLY A 630 10.10 -5.77 -1.60
C GLY A 630 8.72 -5.75 -0.91
N GLU A 631 8.25 -4.59 -0.45
CA GLU A 631 6.89 -4.36 0.10
C GLU A 631 6.05 -3.38 -0.75
#